data_AF-A0A4Q4YV96-F1
#
_entry.id   AF-A0A4Q4YV96-F1
#
_cell.length_a   1.000
_cell.length_b   1.000
_cell.length_c   1.000
_cell.angle_alpha   90.00
_cell.angle_beta   90.00
_cell.angle_gamma   90.00
#
_symmetry.space_group_name_H-M   'P 1'
#
loop_
_entity.id
_entity.type
_entity.pdbx_description
1 polymer ?
#
loop_
_entity_poly.entity_id
_entity_poly.type
_entity_poly.pdbx_seq_one_letter_code
_entity_poly.pdbx_strand_id
1 'polypeptide(L)'
;MPSSKVGKIGGSIPIATVTIKDGSNSYSNYVFYYSNENTLTWVKGTDGNTYSPSVVNVNSATVDVPDYESPLAATAWQDRDGNPGSIRVYYVDASYHIQELIGDINGDGSVNWKKGGLSDKLYQIRVGSGISASSGKNGTLRVFFISRSSPSKITEAYFTNASSKWEAKTIE
;
A
#
# COMPACT_ATOMS: atom_id res chain seq x y z
N MET A 1 -15.56 28.42 -2.92
CA MET A 1 -15.83 27.76 -1.62
C MET A 1 -15.04 26.47 -1.61
N PRO A 2 -14.13 26.21 -0.65
CA PRO A 2 -13.44 24.93 -0.58
C PRO A 2 -14.47 23.84 -0.27
N SER A 3 -14.54 22.80 -1.11
CA SER A 3 -15.49 21.70 -0.95
C SER A 3 -15.11 20.87 0.27
N SER A 4 -15.90 20.98 1.33
CA SER A 4 -15.79 20.20 2.55
C SER A 4 -16.20 18.74 2.32
N LYS A 5 -15.30 17.91 1.77
CA LYS A 5 -15.50 16.45 1.71
C LYS A 5 -14.23 15.63 2.00
N VAL A 6 -13.21 16.22 2.62
CA VAL A 6 -12.23 15.40 3.33
C VAL A 6 -12.75 15.28 4.76
N GLY A 7 -13.30 14.11 5.10
CA GLY A 7 -13.72 13.81 6.47
C GLY A 7 -12.58 14.14 7.43
N LYS A 8 -12.89 14.69 8.61
CA LYS A 8 -11.88 15.04 9.63
C LYS A 8 -10.93 13.85 9.79
N ILE A 9 -9.62 14.08 9.73
CA ILE A 9 -8.60 13.07 10.05
C ILE A 9 -8.31 13.28 11.55
N GLY A 10 -8.77 12.37 12.42
CA GLY A 10 -8.53 12.45 13.86
C GLY A 10 -7.31 11.62 14.28
N GLY A 11 -6.46 12.13 15.18
CA GLY A 11 -5.34 11.36 15.77
C GLY A 11 -4.09 11.21 14.89
N SER A 12 -3.18 10.32 15.30
CA SER A 12 -1.95 9.97 14.56
C SER A 12 -2.26 8.91 13.52
N ILE A 13 -2.57 9.33 12.29
CA ILE A 13 -2.92 8.42 11.19
C ILE A 13 -1.67 8.17 10.32
N PRO A 14 -1.29 6.91 10.08
CA PRO A 14 -0.21 6.57 9.18
C PRO A 14 -0.63 6.91 7.75
N ILE A 15 0.31 7.50 7.02
CA ILE A 15 0.15 7.89 5.63
C ILE A 15 1.20 7.15 4.82
N ALA A 16 0.80 6.61 3.68
CA ALA A 16 1.73 6.12 2.67
C ALA A 16 1.51 6.85 1.35
N THR A 17 2.59 7.09 0.62
CA THR A 17 2.53 7.86 -0.63
C THR A 17 3.26 7.13 -1.74
N VAL A 18 2.76 7.26 -2.96
CA VAL A 18 3.44 6.76 -4.16
C VAL A 18 3.28 7.77 -5.28
N THR A 19 4.37 8.02 -6.01
CA THR A 19 4.35 8.81 -7.24
C THR A 19 4.59 7.89 -8.44
N ILE A 20 3.73 7.96 -9.44
CA ILE A 20 3.77 7.13 -10.65
C ILE A 20 3.68 8.00 -11.88
N LYS A 21 4.47 7.68 -12.90
CA LYS A 21 4.37 8.30 -14.22
C LYS A 21 3.10 7.77 -14.93
N ASP A 22 2.16 8.65 -15.25
CA ASP A 22 0.84 8.29 -15.81
C ASP A 22 0.65 8.76 -17.27
N GLY A 23 1.76 8.86 -18.02
CA GLY A 23 1.79 9.30 -19.40
C GLY A 23 3.20 9.71 -19.81
N SER A 24 3.37 10.29 -20.99
CA SER A 24 4.71 10.63 -21.52
C SER A 24 5.46 11.64 -20.64
N ASN A 25 4.77 12.58 -19.98
CA ASN A 25 5.38 13.64 -19.16
C ASN A 25 4.57 14.02 -17.90
N SER A 26 3.65 13.17 -17.45
CA SER A 26 2.80 13.45 -16.29
C SER A 26 3.08 12.47 -15.15
N TYR A 27 2.93 12.96 -13.92
CA TYR A 27 3.06 12.16 -12.71
C TYR A 27 1.78 12.28 -11.88
N SER A 28 1.28 11.15 -11.43
CA SER A 28 0.22 11.06 -10.44
C SER A 28 0.79 10.74 -9.07
N ASN A 29 0.33 11.49 -8.06
CA ASN A 29 0.62 11.25 -6.66
C ASN A 29 -0.59 10.58 -6.01
N TYR A 30 -0.35 9.44 -5.39
CA TYR A 30 -1.33 8.67 -4.63
C TYR A 30 -0.98 8.78 -3.15
N VAL A 31 -1.96 9.14 -2.32
CA VAL A 31 -1.82 9.18 -0.87
C VAL A 31 -2.83 8.22 -0.27
N PHE A 32 -2.36 7.30 0.56
CA PHE A 32 -3.12 6.28 1.26
C PHE A 32 -3.16 6.61 2.74
N TYR A 33 -4.33 6.44 3.35
CA TYR A 33 -4.57 6.70 4.77
C TYR A 33 -5.81 5.94 5.24
N TYR A 34 -6.02 5.85 6.55
CA TYR A 34 -7.29 5.35 7.09
C TYR A 34 -8.26 6.49 7.38
N SER A 35 -9.51 6.29 7.02
CA SER A 35 -10.59 7.20 7.45
C SER A 35 -10.89 6.99 8.94
N ASN A 36 -11.72 7.87 9.53
CA ASN A 36 -12.21 7.68 10.90
C ASN A 36 -13.10 6.43 11.08
N GLU A 37 -13.53 5.83 9.98
CA GLU A 37 -14.31 4.58 9.98
C GLU A 37 -13.40 3.35 9.93
N ASN A 38 -12.07 3.53 10.10
CA ASN A 38 -11.05 2.48 9.98
C ASN A 38 -11.06 1.81 8.60
N THR A 39 -11.35 2.58 7.55
CA THR A 39 -11.36 2.10 6.16
C THR A 39 -10.16 2.63 5.40
N LEU A 40 -9.48 1.75 4.65
CA LEU A 40 -8.36 2.17 3.79
C LEU A 40 -8.89 3.03 2.64
N THR A 41 -8.40 4.26 2.60
CA THR A 41 -8.81 5.31 1.65
C THR A 41 -7.59 5.80 0.88
N TRP A 42 -7.82 6.29 -0.34
CA TRP A 42 -6.78 6.93 -1.14
C TRP A 42 -7.28 8.20 -1.82
N VAL A 43 -6.35 9.10 -2.10
CA VAL A 43 -6.57 10.26 -2.98
C VAL A 43 -5.52 10.25 -4.09
N LYS A 44 -5.89 10.75 -5.27
CA LYS A 44 -4.98 11.00 -6.39
C LYS A 44 -4.95 12.48 -6.73
N GLY A 45 -3.76 12.98 -7.04
CA GLY A 45 -3.56 14.29 -7.62
C GLY A 45 -2.49 14.23 -8.71
N THR A 46 -2.78 14.81 -9.89
CA THR A 46 -1.85 14.90 -11.02
C THR A 46 -0.97 16.14 -10.92
N ASP A 47 -1.53 17.27 -10.47
CA ASP A 47 -0.86 18.58 -10.55
C ASP A 47 -0.96 19.38 -9.24
N GLY A 48 -1.18 18.70 -8.11
CA GLY A 48 -1.27 19.30 -6.77
C GLY A 48 -2.51 20.15 -6.48
N ASN A 49 -3.40 20.36 -7.46
CA ASN A 49 -4.50 21.33 -7.34
C ASN A 49 -5.87 20.72 -7.01
N THR A 50 -6.09 19.42 -7.27
CA THR A 50 -7.37 18.75 -6.99
C THR A 50 -7.13 17.32 -6.53
N TYR A 51 -7.73 16.97 -5.38
CA TYR A 51 -7.72 15.61 -4.83
C TYR A 51 -9.17 15.20 -4.56
N SER A 52 -9.57 14.05 -5.10
CA SER A 52 -10.87 13.44 -4.83
C SER A 52 -10.66 12.11 -4.11
N PRO A 53 -11.13 11.96 -2.85
CA PRO A 53 -10.95 10.72 -2.12
C PRO A 53 -11.78 9.59 -2.70
N SER A 54 -11.22 8.38 -2.66
CA SER A 54 -11.84 7.13 -3.06
C SER A 54 -11.52 6.06 -2.02
N VAL A 55 -12.51 5.25 -1.66
CA VAL A 55 -12.31 4.09 -0.76
C VAL A 55 -11.67 2.96 -1.54
N VAL A 56 -10.77 2.21 -0.90
CA VAL A 56 -10.22 0.98 -1.49
C VAL A 56 -11.22 -0.16 -1.30
N ASN A 57 -11.74 -0.68 -2.41
CA ASN A 57 -12.67 -1.81 -2.43
C ASN A 57 -12.04 -3.00 -3.15
N VAL A 58 -12.09 -4.18 -2.55
CA VAL A 58 -11.67 -5.46 -3.16
C VAL A 58 -12.90 -6.33 -3.32
N ASN A 59 -13.24 -6.73 -4.55
CA ASN A 59 -14.45 -7.51 -4.84
C ASN A 59 -15.74 -6.87 -4.27
N SER A 60 -15.83 -5.54 -4.30
CA SER A 60 -16.92 -4.74 -3.70
C SER A 60 -16.98 -4.73 -2.17
N ALA A 61 -16.02 -5.36 -1.48
CA ALA A 61 -15.88 -5.25 -0.04
C ALA A 61 -14.88 -4.13 0.32
N THR A 62 -15.26 -3.30 1.28
CA THR A 62 -14.37 -2.30 1.88
C THR A 62 -13.22 -3.00 2.61
N VAL A 63 -12.02 -2.45 2.50
CA VAL A 63 -10.87 -2.91 3.28
C VAL A 63 -10.90 -2.26 4.67
N ASP A 64 -11.32 -3.05 5.64
CA ASP A 64 -11.32 -2.67 7.06
C ASP A 64 -9.98 -3.00 7.72
N VAL A 65 -9.53 -2.13 8.62
CA VAL A 65 -8.32 -2.32 9.45
C VAL A 65 -8.67 -2.36 10.94
N PRO A 66 -7.84 -3.03 11.79
CA PRO A 66 -8.16 -3.17 13.21
C PRO A 66 -8.29 -1.83 13.93
N ASP A 67 -7.43 -0.87 13.57
CA ASP A 67 -7.43 0.47 14.13
C ASP A 67 -6.82 1.47 13.12
N TYR A 68 -7.06 2.76 13.34
CA TYR A 68 -6.53 3.82 12.50
C TYR A 68 -5.03 4.10 12.70
N GLU A 69 -4.37 3.43 13.66
CA GLU A 69 -2.92 3.55 13.92
C GLU A 69 -2.12 2.41 13.24
N SER A 70 -2.81 1.49 12.58
CA SER A 70 -2.26 0.29 11.98
C SER A 70 -1.19 0.61 10.94
N PRO A 71 -0.02 -0.05 10.93
CA PRO A 71 1.05 0.30 10.01
C PRO A 71 0.60 0.22 8.54
N LEU A 72 1.03 1.22 7.76
CA LEU A 72 0.69 1.37 6.35
C LEU A 72 1.95 1.70 5.54
N ALA A 73 2.18 0.98 4.45
CA ALA A 73 3.22 1.32 3.48
C ALA A 73 2.68 1.15 2.07
N ALA A 74 3.30 1.85 1.12
CA ALA A 74 2.98 1.72 -0.27
C ALA A 74 4.24 1.85 -1.12
N THR A 75 4.24 1.16 -2.25
CA THR A 75 5.26 1.31 -3.29
C THR A 75 4.59 1.13 -4.65
N ALA A 76 5.25 1.50 -5.73
CA ALA A 76 4.80 1.11 -7.06
C ALA A 76 5.96 0.69 -7.93
N TRP A 77 5.64 -0.18 -8.87
CA TRP A 77 6.58 -0.57 -9.90
C TRP A 77 6.15 0.05 -11.22
N GLN A 78 7.14 0.53 -11.99
CA GLN A 78 7.01 0.90 -13.39
C GLN A 78 7.83 -0.09 -14.22
N ASP A 79 7.37 -0.42 -15.41
CA ASP A 79 8.16 -1.25 -16.31
C ASP A 79 9.41 -0.51 -16.81
N ARG A 80 10.23 -1.22 -17.61
CA ARG A 80 11.50 -0.66 -18.12
C ARG A 80 11.30 0.55 -19.02
N ASP A 81 10.14 0.66 -19.66
CA ASP A 81 9.78 1.73 -20.58
C ASP A 81 9.10 2.90 -19.85
N GLY A 82 8.97 2.80 -18.52
CA GLY A 82 8.33 3.81 -17.68
C GLY A 82 6.82 3.77 -17.75
N ASN A 83 6.23 2.71 -18.30
CA ASN A 83 4.79 2.53 -18.24
C ASN A 83 4.37 2.23 -16.79
N PRO A 84 3.22 2.76 -16.35
CA PRO A 84 2.69 2.47 -15.03
C PRO A 84 2.48 0.96 -14.91
N GLY A 85 3.21 0.33 -13.98
CA GLY A 85 3.03 -1.07 -13.67
C GLY A 85 1.83 -1.24 -12.75
N SER A 86 2.05 -1.13 -11.45
CA SER A 86 0.97 -1.22 -10.47
C SER A 86 1.39 -0.67 -9.11
N ILE A 87 0.39 -0.20 -8.36
CA ILE A 87 0.55 0.19 -6.96
C ILE A 87 0.54 -1.07 -6.09
N ARG A 88 1.32 -1.05 -5.02
CA ARG A 88 1.26 -2.00 -3.92
C ARG A 88 0.98 -1.24 -2.63
N VAL A 89 -0.02 -1.66 -1.89
CA VAL A 89 -0.30 -1.15 -0.54
C VAL A 89 -0.20 -2.31 0.44
N TYR A 90 0.52 -2.09 1.53
CA TYR A 90 0.73 -3.05 2.59
C TYR A 90 0.16 -2.51 3.88
N TYR A 91 -0.70 -3.30 4.49
CA TYR A 91 -1.42 -2.96 5.70
C TYR A 91 -1.53 -4.21 6.59
N VAL A 92 -2.20 -4.09 7.73
CA VAL A 92 -2.42 -5.22 8.64
C VAL A 92 -3.91 -5.48 8.83
N ASP A 93 -4.29 -6.75 8.88
CA ASP A 93 -5.64 -7.16 9.26
C ASP A 93 -5.83 -7.20 10.79
N ALA A 94 -7.04 -7.50 11.24
CA ALA A 94 -7.39 -7.58 12.66
C ALA A 94 -6.62 -8.65 13.46
N SER A 95 -5.99 -9.60 12.77
CA SER A 95 -5.11 -10.62 13.36
C SER A 95 -3.63 -10.24 13.30
N TYR A 96 -3.32 -9.01 12.89
CA TYR A 96 -1.96 -8.50 12.68
C TYR A 96 -1.17 -9.30 11.63
N HIS A 97 -1.85 -9.87 10.64
CA HIS A 97 -1.17 -10.38 9.45
C HIS A 97 -0.95 -9.26 8.45
N ILE A 98 0.23 -9.26 7.82
CA ILE A 98 0.52 -8.36 6.72
C ILE A 98 -0.31 -8.77 5.50
N GLN A 99 -1.03 -7.81 4.97
CA GLN A 99 -1.84 -7.91 3.79
C GLN A 99 -1.22 -7.09 2.66
N GLU A 100 -1.46 -7.50 1.42
CA GLU A 100 -1.04 -6.81 0.19
C GLU A 100 -2.27 -6.53 -0.67
N LEU A 101 -2.38 -5.28 -1.13
CA LEU A 101 -3.28 -4.88 -2.20
C LEU A 101 -2.47 -4.51 -3.43
N ILE A 102 -2.96 -4.95 -4.58
CA ILE A 102 -2.46 -4.61 -5.91
C ILE A 102 -3.46 -3.64 -6.53
N GLY A 103 -3.01 -2.45 -6.87
CA GLY A 103 -3.78 -1.45 -7.60
C GLY A 103 -3.33 -1.41 -9.06
N ASP A 104 -4.15 -1.95 -9.95
CA ASP A 104 -3.94 -1.86 -11.40
C ASP A 104 -4.55 -0.55 -11.92
N ILE A 105 -3.74 0.32 -12.51
CA ILE A 105 -4.16 1.66 -12.96
C ILE A 105 -4.76 1.54 -14.37
N ASN A 106 -6.00 1.98 -14.53
CA ASN A 106 -6.68 2.02 -15.82
C ASN A 106 -6.34 3.29 -16.60
N GLY A 107 -6.59 3.29 -17.91
CA GLY A 107 -6.30 4.43 -18.80
C GLY A 107 -7.11 5.70 -18.48
N ASP A 108 -8.23 5.59 -17.76
CA ASP A 108 -9.03 6.71 -17.25
C ASP A 108 -8.55 7.23 -15.88
N GLY A 109 -7.49 6.64 -15.35
CA GLY A 109 -6.91 6.99 -14.05
C GLY A 109 -7.62 6.37 -12.84
N SER A 110 -8.67 5.58 -13.04
CA SER A 110 -9.24 4.72 -11.99
C SER A 110 -8.29 3.58 -11.62
N VAL A 111 -8.49 2.98 -10.44
CA VAL A 111 -7.64 1.89 -9.94
C VAL A 111 -8.50 0.68 -9.60
N ASN A 112 -8.17 -0.45 -10.21
CA ASN A 112 -8.76 -1.75 -9.89
C ASN A 112 -7.93 -2.43 -8.80
N TRP A 113 -8.54 -2.61 -7.62
CA TRP A 113 -7.88 -3.19 -6.47
C TRP A 113 -8.17 -4.68 -6.34
N LYS A 114 -7.12 -5.45 -6.05
CA LYS A 114 -7.20 -6.88 -5.76
C LYS A 114 -6.24 -7.28 -4.65
N LYS A 115 -6.52 -8.40 -4.00
CA LYS A 115 -5.63 -9.00 -3.01
C LYS A 115 -4.36 -9.51 -3.69
N GLY A 116 -3.19 -9.19 -3.12
CA GLY A 116 -1.89 -9.68 -3.55
C GLY A 116 -1.46 -10.92 -2.78
N GLY A 117 -0.52 -11.68 -3.35
CA GLY A 117 -0.10 -12.99 -2.85
C GLY A 117 0.68 -12.96 -1.52
N LEU A 118 1.15 -11.81 -1.04
CA LEU A 118 1.77 -11.72 0.30
C LEU A 118 0.77 -12.08 1.39
N SER A 119 -0.49 -11.69 1.16
CA SER A 119 -1.61 -11.89 2.06
C SER A 119 -1.89 -13.37 2.37
N ASP A 120 -1.49 -14.28 1.49
CA ASP A 120 -1.65 -15.73 1.68
C ASP A 120 -0.51 -16.34 2.50
N LYS A 121 0.52 -15.55 2.84
CA LYS A 121 1.65 -15.98 3.68
C LYS A 121 1.39 -15.84 5.17
N LEU A 122 0.39 -15.05 5.55
CA LEU A 122 0.01 -14.84 6.96
C LEU A 122 1.21 -14.42 7.84
N TYR A 123 2.11 -13.59 7.30
CA TYR A 123 3.23 -13.08 8.08
C TYR A 123 2.71 -12.15 9.18
N GLN A 124 3.06 -12.46 10.44
CA GLN A 124 2.60 -11.71 11.60
C GLN A 124 3.60 -10.60 11.98
N ILE A 125 3.09 -9.39 12.10
CA ILE A 125 3.85 -8.25 12.58
C ILE A 125 3.74 -8.12 14.11
N ARG A 126 4.77 -7.57 14.75
CA ARG A 126 4.71 -7.15 16.15
C ARG A 126 3.74 -5.96 16.28
N VAL A 127 2.80 -6.06 17.22
CA VAL A 127 1.88 -4.96 17.55
C VAL A 127 2.65 -3.68 17.89
N GLY A 128 2.23 -2.56 17.31
CA GLY A 128 2.87 -1.26 17.49
C GLY A 128 4.18 -1.06 16.73
N SER A 129 4.55 -1.96 15.81
CA SER A 129 5.70 -1.76 14.91
C SER A 129 5.28 -1.20 13.55
N GLY A 130 6.23 -0.55 12.87
CA GLY A 130 6.02 -0.01 11.53
C GLY A 130 6.22 -1.04 10.42
N ILE A 131 5.73 -0.69 9.23
CA ILE A 131 5.98 -1.41 7.97
C ILE A 131 6.63 -0.45 6.98
N SER A 132 7.55 -0.97 6.17
CA SER A 132 8.16 -0.23 5.07
C SER A 132 8.17 -1.10 3.82
N ALA A 133 8.00 -0.50 2.65
CA ALA A 133 7.95 -1.21 1.39
C ALA A 133 8.78 -0.50 0.32
N SER A 134 9.37 -1.30 -0.56
CA SER A 134 10.09 -0.80 -1.73
C SER A 134 9.89 -1.74 -2.91
N SER A 135 9.96 -1.17 -4.10
CA SER A 135 9.98 -1.88 -5.37
C SER A 135 11.31 -1.64 -6.06
N GLY A 136 11.84 -2.70 -6.65
CA GLY A 136 13.03 -2.67 -7.49
C GLY A 136 12.69 -2.82 -8.96
N LYS A 137 13.74 -2.85 -9.79
CA LYS A 137 13.60 -3.20 -11.22
C LYS A 137 12.97 -4.59 -11.37
N ASN A 138 12.28 -4.78 -12.50
CA ASN A 138 11.68 -6.06 -12.89
C ASN A 138 10.73 -6.63 -11.82
N GLY A 139 9.85 -5.81 -11.26
CA GLY A 139 8.79 -6.28 -10.35
C GLY A 139 9.29 -6.86 -9.02
N THR A 140 10.54 -6.61 -8.62
CA THR A 140 11.03 -7.03 -7.31
C THR A 140 10.32 -6.22 -6.23
N LEU A 141 9.79 -6.86 -5.20
CA LEU A 141 9.14 -6.18 -4.07
C LEU A 141 9.83 -6.60 -2.78
N ARG A 142 9.95 -5.67 -1.84
CA ARG A 142 10.49 -5.90 -0.50
C ARG A 142 9.61 -5.20 0.52
N VAL A 143 9.27 -5.91 1.58
CA VAL A 143 8.47 -5.42 2.72
C VAL A 143 9.24 -5.72 3.99
N PHE A 144 9.52 -4.67 4.76
CA PHE A 144 10.28 -4.74 6.00
C PHE A 144 9.37 -4.48 7.18
N PHE A 145 9.48 -5.33 8.21
CA PHE A 145 8.66 -5.25 9.42
C PHE A 145 9.37 -5.93 10.57
N ILE A 146 8.93 -5.69 11.80
CA ILE A 146 9.37 -6.47 12.96
C ILE A 146 8.43 -7.65 13.13
N SER A 147 8.92 -8.88 12.95
CA SER A 147 8.10 -10.08 13.11
C SER A 147 7.65 -10.24 14.57
N ARG A 148 6.41 -10.71 14.77
CA ARG A 148 5.91 -11.06 16.11
C ARG A 148 6.75 -12.16 16.78
N SER A 149 7.28 -13.11 16.01
CA SER A 149 8.09 -14.22 16.52
C SER A 149 9.55 -13.85 16.79
N SER A 150 10.02 -12.73 16.24
CA SER A 150 11.40 -12.25 16.36
C SER A 150 11.42 -10.74 16.63
N PRO A 151 10.92 -10.29 17.80
CA PRO A 151 10.62 -8.87 18.06
C PRO A 151 11.84 -7.95 18.12
N SER A 152 13.05 -8.50 18.16
CA SER A 152 14.33 -7.78 18.18
C SER A 152 15.00 -7.67 16.81
N LYS A 153 14.42 -8.27 15.75
CA LYS A 153 15.03 -8.31 14.43
C LYS A 153 14.06 -7.81 13.36
N ILE A 154 14.62 -7.23 12.30
CA ILE A 154 13.86 -6.85 11.11
C ILE A 154 13.67 -8.08 10.24
N THR A 155 12.46 -8.32 9.78
CA THR A 155 12.13 -9.32 8.77
C THR A 155 11.90 -8.63 7.44
N GLU A 156 12.52 -9.18 6.39
CA GLU A 156 12.25 -8.83 5.01
C GLU A 156 11.41 -9.94 4.38
N ALA A 157 10.18 -9.63 4.00
CA ALA A 157 9.44 -10.39 3.01
C ALA A 157 9.79 -9.85 1.62
N TYR A 158 10.12 -10.73 0.67
CA TYR A 158 10.51 -10.34 -0.67
C TYR A 158 9.85 -11.19 -1.74
N PHE A 159 9.57 -10.56 -2.88
CA PHE A 159 9.06 -11.16 -4.10
C PHE A 159 10.01 -10.85 -5.25
N THR A 160 10.27 -11.84 -6.10
CA THR A 160 11.00 -11.64 -7.35
C THR A 160 10.22 -12.28 -8.50
N ASN A 161 10.32 -11.72 -9.70
CA ASN A 161 9.70 -12.33 -10.87
C ASN A 161 10.23 -13.75 -11.14
N ALA A 162 11.51 -14.01 -10.84
CA ALA A 162 12.12 -15.32 -10.99
C ALA A 162 11.49 -16.38 -10.07
N SER A 163 11.20 -16.03 -8.82
CA SER A 163 10.58 -16.95 -7.87
C SER A 163 9.06 -17.04 -8.05
N SER A 164 8.43 -15.96 -8.54
CA SER A 164 6.96 -15.80 -8.63
C SER A 164 6.23 -16.15 -7.32
N LYS A 165 6.92 -16.02 -6.19
CA LYS A 165 6.42 -16.31 -4.85
C LYS A 165 7.07 -15.40 -3.83
N TRP A 166 6.31 -15.09 -2.79
CA TRP A 166 6.82 -14.43 -1.59
C TRP A 166 7.62 -15.40 -0.72
N GLU A 167 8.76 -14.92 -0.27
CA GLU A 167 9.65 -15.55 0.70
C GLU A 167 9.97 -14.54 1.81
N ALA A 168 10.51 -15.00 2.93
CA ALA A 168 10.92 -14.11 4.02
C ALA A 168 12.23 -14.55 4.64
N LYS A 169 13.02 -13.57 5.09
CA LYS A 169 14.23 -13.78 5.87
C LYS A 169 14.37 -12.73 6.97
N THR A 170 15.08 -13.08 8.02
CA THR A 170 15.46 -12.10 9.05
C THR A 170 16.76 -11.40 8.65
N ILE A 171 16.84 -10.10 8.88
CA ILE A 171 18.03 -9.28 8.69
C ILE A 171 18.69 -9.07 10.05
N GLU A 172 20.00 -9.30 10.12
CA GLU A 172 20.85 -9.10 11.29
C GLU A 172 21.64 -7.79 11.17
#